data_AF-A0A1G9F1S8-F1
#
_entry.id   AF-A0A1G9F1S8-F1
#
_cell.length_a   1.000
_cell.length_b   1.000
_cell.length_c   1.000
_cell.angle_alpha   90.00
_cell.angle_beta   90.00
_cell.angle_gamma   90.00
#
_symmetry.space_group_name_H-M   'P 1'
#
loop_
_entity.id
_entity.type
_entity.pdbx_description
1 polymer ?
#
loop_
_entity_poly.entity_id
_entity_poly.type
_entity_poly.pdbx_seq_one_letter_code
_entity_poly.pdbx_strand_id
1 'polypeptide(L)'
;MTDTTLEDVERNLDRATDLEEEEALSVLRTTRQDLADLDTAADVDEERRRELEDRLDQRIRQVEERDAYDSGLGASMNPDEDEAP
;
A
#
# COMPACT_ATOMS: atom_id res chain seq x y z
N MET A 1 19.54 -10.94 6.79
CA MET A 1 18.65 -11.39 5.72
C MET A 1 17.56 -12.16 6.43
N THR A 2 16.44 -11.50 6.67
CA THR A 2 15.22 -12.19 7.07
C THR A 2 14.79 -12.99 5.85
N ASP A 3 14.69 -14.30 5.99
CA ASP A 3 14.06 -15.15 4.97
C ASP A 3 12.57 -14.77 4.93
N THR A 4 12.24 -13.74 4.16
CA THR A 4 10.84 -13.32 3.97
C THR A 4 10.11 -14.39 3.19
N THR A 5 8.98 -14.85 3.70
CA THR A 5 8.15 -15.89 3.06
C THR A 5 6.88 -15.30 2.45
N LEU A 6 6.15 -16.09 1.64
CA LEU A 6 4.82 -15.68 1.17
C LEU A 6 3.82 -15.45 2.31
N GLU A 7 3.97 -16.18 3.45
CA GLU A 7 3.14 -15.96 4.64
C GLU A 7 3.45 -14.62 5.32
N ASP A 8 4.70 -14.17 5.29
CA ASP A 8 5.07 -12.85 5.80
C ASP A 8 4.51 -11.74 4.90
N VAL A 9 4.52 -11.95 3.59
CA VAL A 9 3.89 -11.04 2.62
C VAL A 9 2.39 -10.91 2.91
N GLU A 10 1.69 -12.03 3.12
CA GLU A 10 0.28 -12.04 3.50
C GLU A 10 0.01 -11.30 4.81
N ARG A 11 0.83 -11.55 5.84
CA ARG A 11 0.73 -10.87 7.13
C ARG A 11 0.93 -9.36 7.01
N ASN A 12 1.88 -8.93 6.19
CA ASN A 12 2.14 -7.50 5.98
C ASN A 12 1.00 -6.83 5.20
N LEU A 13 0.41 -7.52 4.23
CA LEU A 13 -0.76 -7.08 3.49
C LEU A 13 -1.97 -6.86 4.41
N ASP A 14 -2.23 -7.81 5.31
CA ASP A 14 -3.26 -7.71 6.34
C ASP A 14 -2.96 -6.57 7.31
N ARG A 15 -1.72 -6.49 7.84
CA ARG A 15 -1.33 -5.40 8.74
C ARG A 15 -1.55 -4.02 8.11
N ALA A 16 -1.24 -3.85 6.82
CA ALA A 16 -1.43 -2.59 6.12
C ALA A 16 -2.90 -2.14 5.99
N THR A 17 -3.89 -2.98 6.34
CA THR A 17 -5.29 -2.53 6.47
C THR A 17 -5.54 -1.71 7.71
N ASP A 18 -4.77 -1.96 8.76
CA ASP A 18 -4.95 -1.34 10.08
C ASP A 18 -4.05 -0.11 10.29
N LEU A 19 -3.15 0.16 9.34
CA LEU A 19 -2.20 1.25 9.42
C LEU A 19 -2.73 2.56 8.81
N GLU A 20 -2.20 3.67 9.33
CA GLU A 20 -2.31 4.98 8.70
C GLU A 20 -1.62 4.98 7.35
N GLU A 21 -2.01 5.91 6.48
CA GLU A 21 -1.69 5.85 5.06
C GLU A 21 -0.20 5.81 4.72
N GLU A 22 0.58 6.75 5.27
CA GLU A 22 2.03 6.80 5.05
C GLU A 22 2.72 5.53 5.53
N GLU A 23 2.29 5.00 6.69
CA GLU A 23 2.84 3.76 7.24
C GLU A 23 2.42 2.54 6.42
N ALA A 24 1.16 2.50 5.97
CA ALA A 24 0.63 1.46 5.08
C ALA A 24 1.40 1.43 3.76
N LEU A 25 1.64 2.60 3.14
CA LEU A 25 2.41 2.69 1.90
C LEU A 25 3.86 2.23 2.09
N SER A 26 4.48 2.60 3.21
CA SER A 26 5.84 2.16 3.54
C SER A 26 5.93 0.63 3.66
N VAL A 27 4.99 0.01 4.39
CA VAL A 27 4.91 -1.44 4.56
C VAL A 27 4.64 -2.14 3.24
N LEU A 28 3.67 -1.67 2.45
CA LEU A 28 3.30 -2.26 1.17
C LEU A 28 4.45 -2.19 0.15
N ARG A 29 5.16 -1.05 0.07
CA ARG A 29 6.32 -0.89 -0.84
C ARG A 29 7.48 -1.79 -0.45
N THR A 30 7.74 -1.94 0.85
CA THR A 30 8.76 -2.88 1.35
C THR A 30 8.37 -4.31 1.01
N THR A 31 7.11 -4.67 1.26
CA THR A 31 6.58 -6.01 0.97
C THR A 31 6.62 -6.33 -0.54
N ARG A 32 6.46 -5.33 -1.42
CA ARG A 32 6.67 -5.49 -2.86
C ARG A 32 8.10 -5.90 -3.19
N GLN A 33 9.07 -5.25 -2.55
CA GLN A 33 10.50 -5.55 -2.73
C GLN A 33 10.78 -6.98 -2.28
N ASP A 34 10.27 -7.36 -1.11
CA ASP A 34 10.43 -8.71 -0.58
C ASP A 34 9.81 -9.78 -1.51
N LEU A 35 8.62 -9.51 -2.04
CA LEU A 35 7.95 -10.40 -2.99
C LEU A 35 8.71 -10.53 -4.33
N ALA A 36 9.37 -9.45 -4.76
CA ALA A 36 10.23 -9.48 -5.94
C ALA A 36 11.51 -10.29 -5.69
N ASP A 37 12.09 -10.22 -4.50
CA ASP A 37 13.26 -11.04 -4.14
C ASP A 37 12.90 -12.54 -4.12
N LEU A 38 11.68 -12.88 -3.70
CA LEU A 38 11.12 -14.24 -3.76
C LEU A 38 10.95 -14.79 -5.19
N ASP A 39 10.92 -13.97 -6.24
CA ASP A 39 10.88 -14.42 -7.65
C ASP A 39 12.07 -15.32 -8.00
N THR A 40 13.21 -15.08 -7.37
CA THR A 40 14.45 -15.78 -7.67
C THR A 40 14.60 -17.10 -6.91
N ALA A 41 13.66 -17.42 -6.01
CA ALA A 41 13.70 -18.61 -5.17
C ALA A 41 12.95 -19.80 -5.81
N ALA A 42 13.65 -20.93 -5.98
CA ALA A 42 13.14 -22.11 -6.70
C ALA A 42 12.02 -22.89 -5.97
N ASP A 43 11.83 -22.65 -4.67
CA ASP A 43 10.82 -23.32 -3.83
C ASP A 43 9.55 -22.46 -3.60
N VAL A 44 9.44 -21.31 -4.28
CA VAL A 44 8.29 -20.42 -4.14
C VAL A 44 7.18 -20.83 -5.09
N ASP A 45 5.95 -20.91 -4.56
CA ASP A 45 4.75 -21.13 -5.36
C ASP A 45 4.46 -19.89 -6.23
N GLU A 46 4.75 -20.00 -7.52
CA GLU A 46 4.58 -18.91 -8.48
C GLU A 46 3.12 -18.43 -8.61
N GLU A 47 2.14 -19.32 -8.48
CA GLU A 47 0.73 -18.97 -8.59
C GLU A 47 0.35 -18.08 -7.40
N ARG A 48 0.66 -18.55 -6.19
CA ARG A 48 0.39 -17.80 -4.97
C ARG A 48 1.14 -16.48 -4.92
N ARG A 49 2.39 -16.45 -5.41
CA ARG A 49 3.20 -15.23 -5.52
C ARG A 49 2.52 -14.18 -6.41
N ARG A 50 2.03 -14.58 -7.58
CA ARG A 50 1.34 -13.66 -8.51
C ARG A 50 0.02 -13.14 -7.93
N GLU A 51 -0.75 -14.00 -7.26
CA GLU A 51 -1.97 -13.56 -6.57
C GLU A 51 -1.66 -12.51 -5.49
N LEU A 52 -0.56 -12.67 -4.76
CA LEU A 52 -0.11 -11.70 -3.76
C LEU A 52 0.38 -10.40 -4.39
N GLU A 53 1.07 -10.48 -5.53
CA GLU A 53 1.51 -9.31 -6.28
C GLU A 53 0.30 -8.48 -6.75
N ASP A 54 -0.71 -9.13 -7.34
CA ASP A 54 -1.94 -8.48 -7.78
C ASP A 54 -2.71 -7.84 -6.62
N ARG A 55 -2.77 -8.51 -5.47
CA ARG A 55 -3.39 -7.97 -4.25
C ARG A 55 -2.63 -6.77 -3.71
N LEU A 56 -1.31 -6.83 -3.70
CA LEU A 56 -0.46 -5.76 -3.20
C LEU A 56 -0.57 -4.51 -4.07
N ASP A 57 -0.56 -4.67 -5.39
CA ASP A 57 -0.77 -3.56 -6.34
C ASP A 57 -2.16 -2.94 -6.19
N GLN A 58 -3.20 -3.76 -6.02
CA GLN A 58 -4.55 -3.25 -5.74
C GLN A 58 -4.62 -2.49 -4.42
N ARG A 59 -3.95 -2.96 -3.37
CA ARG A 59 -3.95 -2.30 -2.06
C ARG A 59 -3.21 -0.97 -2.09
N ILE A 60 -2.04 -0.91 -2.74
CA ILE A 60 -1.28 0.34 -2.90
C ILE A 60 -2.17 1.39 -3.59
N ARG A 61 -2.82 1.04 -4.71
CA ARG A 61 -3.73 1.97 -5.41
C ARG A 61 -4.87 2.46 -4.53
N GLN A 62 -5.50 1.57 -3.75
CA GLN A 62 -6.58 1.96 -2.83
C GLN A 62 -6.11 2.93 -1.75
N VAL A 63 -4.89 2.74 -1.25
CA VAL A 63 -4.30 3.61 -0.22
C VAL A 63 -3.91 4.96 -0.82
N GLU A 64 -3.30 4.99 -2.00
CA GLU A 64 -2.95 6.24 -2.72
C GLU A 64 -4.19 7.01 -3.20
N GLU A 65 -5.25 6.32 -3.61
CA GLU A 65 -6.51 6.96 -4.00
C GLU A 65 -7.24 7.56 -2.79
N ARG A 66 -7.19 6.89 -1.63
CA ARG A 66 -7.74 7.43 -0.38
C ARG A 66 -7.08 8.76 -0.01
N ASP A 67 -5.76 8.88 -0.14
CA ASP A 67 -5.02 10.14 0.09
C ASP A 67 -5.55 11.26 -0.79
N ALA A 68 -5.67 10.98 -2.08
CA ALA A 68 -6.06 11.97 -3.07
C ALA A 68 -7.48 12.51 -2.79
N TYR A 69 -8.38 11.67 -2.27
CA TYR A 69 -9.72 12.10 -1.86
C TYR A 69 -9.73 12.81 -0.50
N ASP A 70 -8.97 12.35 0.49
CA ASP A 70 -8.93 12.96 1.84
C ASP A 70 -8.21 14.34 1.81
N SER A 71 -7.10 14.42 1.07
CA SER A 71 -6.35 15.65 0.79
C SER A 71 -7.11 16.60 -0.15
N GLY A 72 -7.95 16.06 -1.04
CA GLY A 72 -8.83 16.83 -1.94
C GLY A 72 -9.97 17.58 -1.22
N LEU A 73 -10.44 17.07 -0.09
CA LEU A 73 -11.48 17.73 0.72
C LEU A 73 -10.91 18.81 1.67
N GLY A 74 -9.62 18.76 1.98
CA GLY A 74 -8.93 19.73 2.85
C GLY A 74 -8.44 20.99 2.15
N ALA A 75 -8.14 20.94 0.84
CA ALA A 75 -7.60 22.08 0.09
C ALA A 75 -8.66 22.99 -0.56
N SER A 76 -9.95 22.66 -0.45
CA SER A 76 -11.06 23.45 -1.01
C SER A 76 -11.78 24.35 0.00
N MET A 77 -11.38 24.35 1.28
CA MET A 77 -11.79 25.38 2.24
C MET A 77 -10.72 26.45 2.35
N ASN A 78 -10.63 27.30 1.33
CA ASN A 78 -10.10 28.64 1.48
C ASN A 78 -11.29 29.60 1.56
N PRO A 79 -11.86 29.89 2.75
CA PRO A 79 -12.84 30.95 2.90
C PRO A 79 -12.14 32.31 3.02
N ASP A 80 -11.36 32.66 2.00
CA ASP A 80 -10.95 34.03 1.71
C ASP A 80 -11.43 34.22 0.26
N GLU A 81 -12.33 35.12 -0.12
CA GLU A 81 -12.70 36.44 0.37
C GLU A 81 -14.14 36.74 -0.11
N ASP A 82 -14.94 37.49 0.65
CA ASP A 82 -15.62 38.69 0.12
C ASP A 82 -16.33 39.45 1.24
N GLU A 83 -15.70 40.56 1.60
CA GLU A 83 -16.28 41.73 2.23
C GLU A 83 -17.40 42.29 1.35
N ALA A 84 -18.64 42.41 1.87
CA ALA A 84 -19.61 43.44 1.48
C ALA A 84 -20.95 43.31 2.25
N PRO A 85 -21.65 44.42 2.56
CA PRO A 85 -21.21 45.78 2.91
C PRO A 85 -21.47 46.15 4.39
#